data_AF-A0A921BAE1-F1
#
_entry.id   AF-A0A921BAE1-F1
#
_cell.length_a   1.000
_cell.length_b   1.000
_cell.length_c   1.000
_cell.angle_alpha   90.00
_cell.angle_beta   90.00
_cell.angle_gamma   90.00
#
_symmetry.space_group_name_H-M   'P 1'
#
loop_
_entity.id
_entity.type
_entity.pdbx_description
1 polymer ?
#
loop_
_entity_poly.entity_id
_entity_poly.type
_entity_poly.pdbx_seq_one_letter_code
_entity_poly.pdbx_strand_id
1 'polypeptide(L)'
;MFGHWDKHKGPIEDSEWLKIAKTEIPGAPDLATRLVNSVMQTVDVAYSEEWQCDHGIMVPLNFLTPSYDLPVIPVNINCQGRL
;
A
#
# COMPACT_ATOMS: atom_id res chain seq x y z
N MET A 1 5.92 -6.59 3.54
CA MET A 1 5.20 -5.74 4.50
C MET A 1 3.76 -5.54 4.04
N PHE A 2 2.77 -5.88 4.86
CA PHE A 2 1.35 -5.68 4.55
C PHE A 2 0.82 -4.42 5.25
N GLY A 3 0.00 -3.63 4.55
CA GLY A 3 -0.80 -2.55 5.15
C GLY A 3 -2.13 -3.08 5.69
N HIS A 4 -2.48 -2.74 6.92
CA HIS A 4 -3.63 -3.30 7.65
C HIS A 4 -4.72 -2.25 7.96
N TRP A 5 -4.89 -1.25 7.11
CA TRP A 5 -5.68 -0.05 7.40
C TRP A 5 -7.04 -0.06 6.73
N ASP A 6 -8.02 0.62 7.33
CA ASP A 6 -9.29 0.96 6.66
C ASP A 6 -9.07 1.95 5.50
N LYS A 7 -8.02 2.78 5.61
CA LYS A 7 -7.65 3.78 4.61
C LYS A 7 -6.13 3.99 4.56
N HIS A 8 -5.63 4.26 3.37
CA HIS A 8 -4.25 4.66 3.10
C HIS A 8 -4.21 6.09 2.59
N LYS A 9 -3.13 6.81 2.89
CA LYS A 9 -2.89 8.18 2.41
C LYS A 9 -1.69 8.22 1.50
N GLY A 10 -1.77 8.93 0.38
CA GLY A 10 -0.62 9.17 -0.50
C GLY A 10 -0.94 10.19 -1.59
N PRO A 11 0.06 10.65 -2.35
CA PRO A 11 1.47 10.28 -2.27
C PRO A 11 2.22 10.89 -1.06
N ILE A 12 3.32 10.26 -0.63
CA ILE A 12 4.31 10.89 0.28
C ILE A 12 5.08 11.99 -0.42
N GLU A 13 5.32 11.82 -1.71
CA GLU A 13 6.04 12.76 -2.54
C GLU A 13 5.25 14.05 -2.75
N ASP A 14 5.98 15.07 -3.18
CA ASP A 14 5.39 16.34 -3.55
C ASP A 14 4.41 16.17 -4.73
N SER A 15 3.17 16.64 -4.56
CA SER A 15 2.11 16.53 -5.56
C SER A 15 2.37 17.39 -6.81
N GLU A 16 3.12 18.48 -6.70
CA GLU A 16 3.51 19.31 -7.86
C GLU A 16 4.55 18.59 -8.72
N TRP A 17 5.42 17.78 -8.11
CA TRP A 17 6.37 16.93 -8.81
C TRP A 17 5.71 15.69 -9.42
N LEU A 18 4.97 14.91 -8.61
CA LEU A 18 4.38 13.64 -9.05
C LEU A 18 3.14 13.84 -9.95
N LYS A 19 2.54 15.04 -9.95
CA LYS A 19 1.28 15.37 -10.65
C LYS A 19 0.08 14.50 -10.20
N ILE A 20 0.14 13.97 -8.98
CA ILE A 20 -0.93 13.22 -8.34
C ILE A 20 -1.26 13.93 -7.02
N ALA A 21 -2.53 14.29 -6.84
CA ALA A 21 -3.01 14.94 -5.63
C ALA A 21 -3.01 13.97 -4.44
N LYS A 22 -2.80 14.50 -3.23
CA LYS A 22 -2.97 13.71 -2.00
C LYS A 22 -4.42 13.23 -1.88
N THR A 23 -4.59 11.93 -1.74
CA THR A 23 -5.90 11.27 -1.68
C THR A 23 -5.91 10.18 -0.59
N GLU A 24 -7.11 9.77 -0.21
CA GLU A 24 -7.35 8.61 0.64
C GLU A 24 -7.80 7.43 -0.24
N ILE A 25 -7.21 6.26 -0.01
CA ILE A 25 -7.54 5.02 -0.72
C ILE A 25 -8.14 4.07 0.31
N PRO A 26 -9.33 3.48 0.09
CA PRO A 26 -9.89 2.51 1.01
C PRO A 26 -8.99 1.28 1.09
N GLY A 27 -8.90 0.68 2.28
CA GLY A 27 -8.23 -0.59 2.50
C GLY A 27 -9.22 -1.72 2.79
N ALA A 28 -8.70 -2.90 3.08
CA ALA A 28 -9.49 -4.09 3.38
C ALA A 28 -8.86 -4.87 4.55
N PRO A 29 -8.97 -4.37 5.80
CA PRO A 29 -8.22 -4.90 6.93
C PRO A 29 -8.53 -6.37 7.25
N ASP A 30 -9.80 -6.79 7.25
CA ASP A 30 -10.18 -8.19 7.51
C ASP A 30 -9.52 -9.16 6.51
N LEU A 31 -9.56 -8.81 5.23
CA LEU A 31 -8.91 -9.60 4.18
C LEU A 31 -7.38 -9.57 4.35
N ALA A 32 -6.80 -8.41 4.68
CA ALA A 32 -5.38 -8.27 4.96
C ALA A 32 -4.95 -9.16 6.13
N THR A 33 -5.71 -9.21 7.23
CA THR A 33 -5.44 -10.10 8.38
C THR A 33 -5.40 -11.56 7.96
N ARG A 34 -6.40 -11.99 7.19
CA ARG A 34 -6.50 -13.38 6.72
C ARG A 34 -5.35 -13.75 5.80
N LEU A 35 -4.94 -12.85 4.91
CA LEU A 35 -3.78 -13.04 4.03
C LEU A 35 -2.47 -13.12 4.82
N VAL A 36 -2.23 -12.18 5.74
CA VAL A 36 -1.03 -12.16 6.59
C VAL A 36 -0.91 -13.46 7.39
N ASN A 37 -1.98 -13.88 8.07
CA ASN A 37 -2.00 -15.11 8.87
C ASN A 37 -1.67 -16.37 8.04
N SER A 38 -2.11 -16.41 6.78
CA SER A 38 -1.80 -17.52 5.88
C SER A 38 -0.35 -17.47 5.37
N VAL A 39 0.16 -16.30 4.98
CA VAL A 39 1.48 -16.15 4.36
C VAL A 39 2.61 -16.27 5.38
N MET A 40 2.38 -15.82 6.62
CA MET A 40 3.33 -15.94 7.73
C MET A 40 3.74 -17.39 8.05
N GLN A 41 2.95 -18.39 7.63
CA GLN A 41 3.30 -19.80 7.82
C GLN A 41 4.46 -20.26 6.92
N THR A 42 4.77 -19.50 5.86
CA THR A 42 5.72 -19.92 4.82
C THR A 42 6.79 -18.88 4.49
N VAL A 43 6.63 -17.64 4.96
CA VAL A 43 7.54 -16.52 4.69
C VAL A 43 7.67 -15.66 5.96
N ASP A 44 8.85 -15.13 6.24
CA ASP A 44 9.04 -14.14 7.29
C ASP A 44 8.39 -12.81 6.86
N VAL A 45 7.27 -12.46 7.51
CA VAL A 45 6.49 -11.25 7.19
C VAL A 45 6.66 -10.21 8.28
N ALA A 46 6.99 -8.97 7.89
CA ALA A 46 6.79 -7.77 8.71
C ALA A 46 5.47 -7.08 8.33
N TYR A 47 4.84 -6.34 9.25
CA TYR A 47 3.66 -5.49 8.98
C TYR A 47 3.92 -4.04 9.45
N SER A 48 3.31 -3.04 8.78
CA SER A 48 3.38 -1.63 9.21
C SER A 48 2.04 -1.16 9.68
N GLU A 49 2.03 -0.53 10.84
CA GLU A 49 0.86 0.15 11.36
C GLU A 49 0.78 1.64 10.97
N GLU A 50 1.71 2.13 10.17
CA GLU A 50 1.55 3.44 9.54
C GLU A 50 2.29 3.37 8.21
N TRP A 51 1.55 3.48 7.10
CA TRP A 51 2.15 3.51 5.78
C TRP A 51 1.46 4.55 4.93
N GLN A 52 2.21 5.57 4.54
CA GLN A 52 1.81 6.49 3.50
C GLN A 52 2.26 5.91 2.14
N CYS A 53 1.35 5.86 1.17
CA CYS A 53 1.62 5.34 -0.17
C CYS A 53 2.63 6.23 -0.90
N ASP A 54 3.67 5.62 -1.45
CA ASP A 54 4.68 6.27 -2.28
C ASP A 54 4.30 6.24 -3.77
N HIS A 55 5.15 6.82 -4.60
CA HIS A 55 4.99 6.79 -6.05
C HIS A 55 4.87 5.37 -6.63
N GLY A 56 5.49 4.35 -6.01
CA GLY A 56 5.43 2.96 -6.44
C GLY A 56 4.02 2.36 -6.35
N ILE A 57 3.21 2.85 -5.42
CA ILE A 57 1.79 2.48 -5.28
C ILE A 57 0.89 3.48 -6.00
N MET A 58 1.16 4.78 -5.88
CA MET A 58 0.27 5.84 -6.38
C MET A 58 0.21 5.92 -7.90
N VAL A 59 1.33 5.70 -8.61
CA VAL A 59 1.36 5.77 -10.08
C VAL A 59 0.47 4.69 -10.71
N PRO A 60 0.60 3.39 -10.39
CA PRO A 60 -0.30 2.36 -10.91
C PRO A 60 -1.78 2.64 -10.61
N LEU A 61 -2.11 3.06 -9.37
CA LEU A 61 -3.49 3.34 -9.00
C LEU A 61 -4.08 4.52 -9.78
N ASN A 62 -3.30 5.56 -10.05
CA ASN A 62 -3.75 6.69 -10.86
C ASN A 62 -4.13 6.29 -12.30
N PHE A 63 -3.50 5.26 -12.86
CA PHE A 63 -3.84 4.74 -14.19
C PHE A 63 -4.98 3.70 -14.17
N LEU A 64 -5.00 2.84 -13.17
CA LEU A 64 -5.95 1.71 -13.12
C LEU A 64 -7.28 2.08 -12.45
N THR A 65 -7.26 2.96 -11.45
CA THR A 65 -8.41 3.34 -10.63
C THR A 65 -8.33 4.83 -10.24
N PRO A 66 -8.43 5.76 -11.22
CA PRO A 66 -8.25 7.20 -10.98
C PRO A 66 -9.26 7.82 -10.01
N SER A 67 -10.36 7.12 -9.70
CA SER A 67 -11.35 7.54 -8.70
C SER A 67 -11.00 7.11 -7.27
N TYR A 68 -9.98 6.26 -7.09
CA TYR A 68 -9.51 5.75 -5.79
C TYR A 68 -10.61 5.18 -4.87
N ASP A 69 -11.64 4.57 -5.45
CA ASP A 69 -12.79 3.99 -4.75
C ASP A 69 -12.66 2.47 -4.56
N LEU A 70 -11.68 1.82 -5.18
CA LEU A 70 -11.39 0.40 -5.02
C LEU A 70 -10.53 0.15 -3.77
N PRO A 71 -10.91 -0.80 -2.88
CA PRO A 71 -10.08 -1.20 -1.74
C PRO A 71 -8.73 -1.80 -2.17
N VAL A 72 -7.63 -1.33 -1.57
CA VAL A 72 -6.26 -1.76 -1.87
C VAL A 72 -5.59 -2.31 -0.60
N ILE A 73 -4.89 -3.43 -0.72
CA ILE A 73 -4.00 -3.96 0.32
C ILE A 73 -2.57 -3.84 -0.20
N PRO A 74 -1.77 -2.84 0.24
CA PRO A 74 -0.40 -2.70 -0.21
C PRO A 74 0.47 -3.82 0.37
N VAL A 75 1.23 -4.48 -0.52
CA VAL A 75 2.20 -5.52 -0.16
C VAL A 75 3.57 -5.10 -0.69
N ASN A 76 4.40 -4.55 0.19
CA ASN A 76 5.76 -4.19 -0.15
C ASN A 76 6.67 -5.44 -0.05
N ILE A 77 7.38 -5.76 -1.12
CA ILE A 77 8.41 -6.81 -1.14
C ILE A 77 9.76 -6.10 -1.17
N ASN A 78 10.60 -6.36 -0.16
CA ASN A 78 11.95 -5.81 -0.13
C ASN A 78 12.80 -6.45 -1.22
N CYS A 79 13.11 -5.68 -2.26
CA CYS A 79 14.05 -6.05 -3.32
C CYS A 79 15.36 -5.22 -3.25
N GLN A 80 15.55 -4.43 -2.20
CA GLN A 80 16.69 -3.52 -2.00
C GLN A 80 17.89 -4.20 -1.32
N GLY A 81 17.98 -5.54 -1.39
CA GLY A 81 19.04 -6.31 -0.75
C GLY A 81 20.44 -5.84 -1.14
N ARG A 82 21.08 -5.08 -0.25
CA ARG A 82 22.51 -5.27 0.02
C ARG A 82 22.59 -6.27 1.17
N LEU A 83 23.34 -7.36 0.95
CA LEU A 83 23.87 -8.19 2.03
C LEU A 83 24.70 -7.32 2.98
#